data_AF-A0A512MHD4-F1
#
_entry.id   AF-A0A512MHD4-F1
#
_cell.length_a   1.000
_cell.length_b   1.000
_cell.length_c   1.000
_cell.angle_alpha   90.00
_cell.angle_beta   90.00
_cell.angle_gamma   90.00
#
_symmetry.space_group_name_H-M   'P 1'
#
loop_
_entity.id
_entity.type
_entity.pdbx_description
1 polymer ?
#
loop_
_entity_poly.entity_id
_entity_poly.type
_entity_poly.pdbx_seq_one_letter_code
_entity_poly.pdbx_strand_id
1 'polypeptide(L)'
;MELLIVIAIIGLMANMIIFAWSGHYSEVNAIKDRRNAQTIASLASTASVAGASFVVAGDIPATVDNLAQGTTPTSGVFRNREFKLPPMGTQEITGALNYLQWSGSDLIYKR
;
A
#
# COMPACT_ATOMS: atom_id res chain seq x y z
N MET A 1 33.29 23.21 32.95
CA MET A 1 33.55 23.39 31.50
C MET A 1 33.30 22.09 30.74
N GLU A 2 33.83 20.95 31.19
CA GLU A 2 33.68 19.65 30.51
C GLU A 2 32.22 19.21 30.32
N LEU A 3 31.35 19.38 31.33
CA LEU A 3 29.94 19.01 31.20
C LEU A 3 29.20 19.81 30.12
N LEU A 4 29.51 21.11 29.97
CA LEU A 4 28.91 21.96 28.95
C LEU A 4 29.37 21.58 27.55
N ILE A 5 30.64 21.18 27.41
CA ILE A 5 31.20 20.67 26.15
C ILE A 5 30.53 19.35 25.77
N VAL A 6 30.31 18.45 26.74
CA VAL A 6 29.62 17.16 26.49
C VAL A 6 28.18 17.40 26.03
N ILE A 7 27.43 18.28 26.69
CA ILE A 7 26.05 18.61 26.29
C ILE A 7 26.02 19.24 24.90
N ALA A 8 26.97 20.12 24.57
CA ALA A 8 27.08 20.71 23.24
C ALA A 8 27.38 19.68 22.15
N ILE A 9 28.28 18.72 22.41
CA ILE A 9 28.61 17.64 21.47
C ILE A 9 27.40 16.72 21.27
N ILE A 10 26.70 16.34 22.34
CA ILE A 10 25.50 15.50 22.25
C ILE A 10 24.40 16.22 21.45
N GLY A 11 24.19 17.52 21.67
CA GLY A 11 23.21 18.31 20.92
C GLY A 11 23.52 18.37 19.41
N LEU A 12 24.79 18.54 19.04
CA LEU A 12 25.23 18.52 17.65
C LEU A 12 25.06 17.14 17.02
N MET A 13 25.41 16.06 17.73
CA MET A 13 25.24 14.69 17.26
C MET A 13 23.77 14.31 17.10
N ALA A 14 22.91 14.67 18.06
CA ALA A 14 21.47 14.40 18.00
C ALA A 14 20.82 15.08 16.79
N ASN A 15 21.22 16.31 16.46
CA ASN A 15 20.69 17.03 15.31
C ASN A 15 21.02 16.31 13.98
N MET A 16 22.27 15.84 13.81
CA MET A 16 22.67 15.10 12.61
C MET A 16 21.92 13.78 12.42
N ILE A 17 21.66 13.06 13.52
CA ILE A 17 20.93 11.78 13.47
C ILE A 17 19.47 12.00 13.07
N ILE A 18 18.81 13.04 13.58
CA ILE A 18 17.39 13.33 13.27
C ILE A 18 17.21 13.65 11.78
N PHE A 19 18.11 14.43 11.18
CA PHE A 19 18.07 14.73 9.75
C PHE A 19 18.37 13.51 8.87
N ALA A 20 19.32 12.66 9.27
CA ALA A 20 19.67 11.46 8.51
C ALA A 20 18.57 10.37 8.54
N TRP A 21 17.86 10.25 9.67
CA TRP A 21 16.85 9.18 9.86
C TRP A 21 15.44 9.59 9.40
N SER A 22 15.09 10.87 9.47
CA SER A 22 13.75 11.35 9.06
C SER A 22 13.48 11.14 7.56
N GLY A 23 14.50 11.26 6.70
CA GLY A 23 14.39 10.96 5.26
C GLY A 23 14.26 9.46 4.94
N HIS A 24 14.90 8.59 5.72
CA HIS A 24 14.84 7.14 5.48
C HIS A 24 13.47 6.53 5.79
N TYR A 25 12.77 7.04 6.83
CA TYR A 25 11.46 6.53 7.18
C TYR A 25 10.40 6.79 6.09
N SER A 26 10.41 7.97 5.48
CA SER A 26 9.46 8.30 4.42
C SER A 26 9.72 7.49 3.14
N GLU A 27 10.99 7.27 2.79
CA GLU A 27 11.36 6.46 1.63
C GLU A 27 11.03 4.97 1.81
N VAL A 28 11.31 4.41 2.99
CA VAL A 28 10.95 3.02 3.33
C VAL A 28 9.43 2.83 3.28
N ASN A 29 8.67 3.79 3.80
CA ASN A 29 7.20 3.75 3.73
C ASN A 29 6.72 3.84 2.28
N ALA A 30 7.28 4.73 1.46
CA ALA A 30 6.94 4.84 0.05
C ALA A 30 7.23 3.54 -0.73
N ILE A 31 8.37 2.88 -0.47
CA ILE A 31 8.70 1.58 -1.07
C ILE A 31 7.67 0.52 -0.66
N LYS A 32 7.30 0.48 0.63
CA LYS A 32 6.30 -0.44 1.15
C LYS A 32 4.94 -0.21 0.47
N ASP A 33 4.50 1.05 0.39
CA ASP A 33 3.23 1.43 -0.20
C ASP A 33 3.16 1.08 -1.69
N ARG A 34 4.26 1.29 -2.43
CA ARG A 34 4.37 0.86 -3.84
C ARG A 34 4.24 -0.65 -4.00
N ARG A 35 4.93 -1.43 -3.16
CA ARG A 35 4.84 -2.90 -3.17
C ARG A 35 3.41 -3.37 -2.87
N ASN A 36 2.75 -2.73 -1.92
CA ASN A 36 1.37 -3.05 -1.57
C ASN A 36 0.42 -2.70 -2.72
N ALA A 37 0.59 -1.56 -3.36
CA ALA A 37 -0.18 -1.17 -4.55
C ALA A 37 0.00 -2.15 -5.71
N GLN A 38 1.22 -2.63 -5.96
CA GLN A 38 1.48 -3.68 -6.96
C GLN A 38 0.77 -4.99 -6.61
N THR A 39 0.78 -5.38 -5.34
CA THR A 39 0.07 -6.58 -4.85
C THR A 39 -1.44 -6.44 -5.08
N ILE A 40 -2.01 -5.27 -4.76
CA ILE A 40 -3.43 -4.98 -4.97
C ILE A 40 -3.79 -5.02 -6.46
N ALA A 41 -3.03 -4.34 -7.31
CA ALA A 41 -3.27 -4.30 -8.75
C ALA A 41 -3.19 -5.71 -9.38
N SER A 42 -2.19 -6.50 -8.99
CA SER A 42 -2.03 -7.89 -9.48
C SER A 42 -3.21 -8.77 -9.06
N LEU A 43 -3.67 -8.66 -7.81
CA LEU A 43 -4.84 -9.41 -7.35
C LEU A 43 -6.11 -8.95 -8.05
N ALA A 44 -6.33 -7.64 -8.17
CA ALA A 44 -7.47 -7.06 -8.85
C ALA A 44 -7.57 -7.53 -10.31
N SER A 45 -6.44 -7.51 -11.04
CA SER A 45 -6.38 -8.03 -12.41
C SER A 45 -6.74 -9.52 -12.47
N THR A 46 -6.16 -10.32 -11.57
CA THR A 46 -6.45 -11.77 -11.52
C THR A 46 -7.92 -12.04 -11.19
N ALA A 47 -8.48 -11.33 -10.21
CA ALA A 47 -9.87 -11.45 -9.79
C ALA A 47 -10.83 -10.98 -10.90
N SER A 48 -10.49 -9.91 -11.62
CA SER A 48 -11.26 -9.40 -12.76
C SER A 48 -11.34 -10.44 -13.88
N VAL A 49 -10.19 -11.02 -14.26
CA VAL A 49 -10.12 -12.11 -15.26
C VAL A 49 -10.87 -13.36 -14.79
N ALA A 50 -10.84 -13.65 -13.49
CA ALA A 50 -11.59 -14.76 -12.90
C ALA A 50 -13.11 -14.51 -12.87
N GLY A 51 -13.58 -13.30 -13.20
CA GLY A 51 -15.00 -12.93 -13.19
C GLY A 51 -15.54 -12.59 -11.80
N ALA A 52 -14.66 -12.18 -10.86
CA ALA A 52 -15.08 -11.74 -9.54
C ALA A 52 -15.74 -10.35 -9.61
N SER A 53 -16.83 -10.17 -8.88
CA SER A 53 -17.51 -8.87 -8.75
C SER A 53 -17.01 -8.16 -7.50
N PHE A 54 -16.06 -7.23 -7.67
CA PHE A 54 -15.50 -6.42 -6.57
C PHE A 54 -15.32 -4.94 -6.95
N VAL A 55 -15.35 -4.63 -8.25
CA VAL A 55 -15.14 -3.28 -8.78
C VAL A 55 -16.33 -2.38 -8.46
N VAL A 56 -16.05 -1.27 -7.79
CA VAL A 56 -16.98 -0.14 -7.62
C VAL A 56 -16.54 0.96 -8.57
N ALA A 57 -17.33 1.22 -9.61
CA ALA A 57 -16.96 2.14 -10.67
C ALA A 57 -16.66 3.54 -10.14
N GLY A 58 -15.47 4.06 -10.45
CA GLY A 58 -15.03 5.39 -10.01
C GLY A 58 -14.57 5.46 -8.55
N ASP A 59 -14.64 4.37 -7.78
CA ASP A 59 -14.29 4.33 -6.37
C ASP A 59 -13.19 3.29 -6.11
N ILE A 60 -11.94 3.75 -6.18
CA ILE A 60 -10.78 2.90 -5.88
C ILE A 60 -10.80 2.43 -4.41
N PRO A 61 -10.99 3.31 -3.40
CA PRO A 61 -11.08 2.87 -2.01
C PRO A 61 -12.09 1.75 -1.80
N ALA A 62 -13.33 1.90 -2.26
CA ALA A 62 -14.36 0.87 -2.09
C ALA A 62 -14.04 -0.41 -2.86
N THR A 63 -13.43 -0.31 -4.05
CA THR A 63 -12.95 -1.47 -4.81
C THR A 63 -11.89 -2.25 -4.04
N VAL A 64 -10.93 -1.55 -3.42
CA VAL A 64 -9.86 -2.17 -2.63
C VAL A 64 -10.42 -2.76 -1.33
N ASP A 65 -11.38 -2.11 -0.69
CA ASP A 65 -12.06 -2.64 0.49
C ASP A 65 -12.82 -3.94 0.18
N ASN A 66 -13.50 -4.02 -0.97
CA ASN A 66 -14.14 -5.27 -1.41
C ASN A 66 -13.11 -6.40 -1.61
N LEU A 67 -11.93 -6.10 -2.18
CA LEU A 67 -10.84 -7.08 -2.30
C LEU A 67 -10.23 -7.45 -0.94
N ALA A 68 -10.21 -6.53 0.02
CA ALA A 68 -9.73 -6.77 1.37
C ALA A 68 -10.69 -7.66 2.18
N GLN A 69 -12.00 -7.48 1.99
CA GLN A 69 -13.03 -8.34 2.58
C GLN A 69 -13.00 -9.75 1.96
N GLY A 70 -12.68 -9.82 0.66
CA GLY A 70 -12.63 -11.04 -0.13
C GLY A 70 -13.75 -11.06 -1.15
N THR A 71 -13.45 -11.51 -2.36
CA THR A 71 -14.43 -11.64 -3.45
C THR A 71 -14.38 -13.04 -4.04
N THR A 72 -15.53 -13.55 -4.47
CA THR A 72 -15.66 -14.88 -5.05
C THR A 72 -16.37 -14.78 -6.40
N PRO A 73 -15.79 -15.28 -7.50
CA PRO A 73 -16.49 -15.38 -8.77
C PRO A 73 -17.71 -16.28 -8.66
N THR A 74 -18.82 -15.83 -9.24
CA THR A 74 -20.08 -16.59 -9.29
C THR A 74 -20.13 -17.56 -10.48
N SER A 75 -19.20 -17.42 -11.43
CA SER A 75 -19.13 -18.20 -12.67
C SER A 75 -17.69 -18.54 -13.07
N GLY A 76 -17.52 -19.40 -14.08
CA GLY A 76 -16.20 -19.79 -14.61
C GLY A 76 -15.47 -20.87 -13.79
N VAL A 77 -14.25 -21.20 -14.22
CA VAL A 77 -13.41 -22.25 -13.61
C VAL A 77 -12.96 -21.91 -12.17
N PHE A 78 -13.01 -20.63 -11.81
CA PHE A 78 -12.68 -20.13 -10.48
C PHE A 78 -13.91 -19.93 -9.59
N ARG A 79 -15.07 -20.48 -9.96
CA ARG A 79 -16.27 -20.43 -9.12
C ARG A 79 -15.98 -20.98 -7.73
N ASN A 80 -16.44 -20.30 -6.70
CA ASN A 80 -16.22 -20.63 -5.28
C ASN A 80 -14.75 -20.55 -4.83
N ARG A 81 -13.86 -19.91 -5.61
CA ARG A 81 -12.51 -19.55 -5.15
C ARG A 81 -12.53 -18.12 -4.60
N GLU A 82 -12.05 -17.96 -3.38
CA GLU A 82 -11.93 -16.65 -2.74
C GLU A 82 -10.63 -15.97 -3.19
N PHE A 83 -10.77 -14.75 -3.70
CA PHE A 83 -9.66 -13.83 -3.95
C PHE A 83 -9.69 -12.77 -2.88
N LYS A 84 -8.64 -12.74 -2.05
CA LYS A 84 -8.55 -11.86 -0.90
C LYS A 84 -7.16 -11.29 -0.77
N LEU A 85 -7.07 -10.01 -0.40
CA LEU A 85 -5.79 -9.41 -0.09
C LEU A 85 -5.14 -10.09 1.12
N PRO A 86 -3.80 -10.18 1.15
CA PRO A 86 -3.08 -10.50 2.37
C PRO A 86 -3.51 -9.55 3.50
N PRO A 87 -3.45 -9.98 4.77
CA PRO A 87 -3.73 -9.08 5.89
C PRO A 87 -2.80 -7.86 5.82
N MET A 88 -3.38 -6.68 5.57
CA MET A 88 -2.71 -5.39 5.48
C MET A 88 -3.40 -4.42 6.45
N GLY A 89 -2.61 -3.57 7.10
CA GLY A 89 -3.15 -2.53 7.97
C GLY A 89 -3.87 -1.44 7.17
N THR A 90 -4.85 -0.76 7.80
CA THR A 90 -5.58 0.36 7.16
C THR A 90 -4.65 1.47 6.64
N GLN A 91 -3.57 1.76 7.37
CA GLN A 91 -2.56 2.73 6.94
C GLN A 91 -1.80 2.28 5.70
N GLU A 92 -1.56 0.98 5.56
CA GLU A 92 -0.84 0.41 4.42
C GLU A 92 -1.70 0.38 3.16
N ILE A 93 -3.00 0.13 3.32
CA ILE A 93 -3.99 0.29 2.25
C ILE A 93 -4.05 1.76 1.84
N THR A 94 -4.17 2.68 2.81
CA THR A 94 -4.22 4.13 2.53
C THR A 94 -2.98 4.62 1.79
N GLY A 95 -1.80 4.18 2.20
CA GLY A 95 -0.54 4.48 1.51
C GLY A 95 -0.52 3.93 0.08
N ALA A 96 -0.95 2.69 -0.12
CA ALA A 96 -1.01 2.04 -1.42
C ALA A 96 -1.99 2.71 -2.41
N LEU A 97 -3.12 3.25 -1.93
CA LEU A 97 -4.10 3.96 -2.76
C LEU A 97 -3.46 5.13 -3.55
N ASN A 98 -2.43 5.77 -2.99
CA ASN A 98 -1.70 6.84 -3.66
C ASN A 98 -0.98 6.40 -4.93
N TYR A 99 -0.75 5.09 -5.11
CA TYR A 99 -0.06 4.47 -6.25
C TYR A 99 -0.99 3.64 -7.13
N LEU A 100 -2.30 3.79 -6.99
CA LEU A 100 -3.30 3.13 -7.84
C LEU A 100 -3.99 4.15 -8.76
N GLN A 101 -4.41 3.67 -9.93
CA GLN A 101 -5.26 4.41 -10.87
C GLN A 101 -6.12 3.45 -11.68
N TRP A 102 -7.25 3.98 -12.17
CA TRP A 102 -8.04 3.31 -13.19
C TRP A 102 -7.39 3.44 -14.56
N SER A 103 -7.36 2.35 -15.32
CA SER A 103 -7.05 2.32 -16.75
C SER A 103 -8.14 1.54 -17.46
N GLY A 104 -9.14 2.25 -17.98
CA GLY A 104 -10.37 1.61 -18.45
C GLY A 104 -11.14 0.99 -17.30
N SER A 105 -11.40 -0.32 -17.37
CA SER A 105 -12.06 -1.10 -16.31
C SER A 105 -11.10 -1.72 -15.30
N ASP A 106 -9.78 -1.61 -15.54
CA ASP A 106 -8.77 -2.30 -14.74
C ASP A 106 -8.12 -1.36 -13.73
N LEU A 107 -7.93 -1.88 -12.51
CA LEU A 107 -7.19 -1.21 -11.46
C LEU A 107 -5.69 -1.50 -11.63
N ILE A 108 -4.91 -0.47 -11.96
CA ILE A 108 -3.48 -0.62 -12.28
C ILE A 108 -2.59 0.15 -11.29
N TYR A 109 -1.36 -0.32 -11.18
CA TYR A 109 -0.29 0.37 -10.46
C TYR A 109 0.23 1.56 -11.29
N LYS A 110 0.30 2.75 -10.69
CA LYS A 110 0.96 3.93 -11.27
C LYS A 110 2.32 4.14 -10.63
N ARG A 111 3.33 4.39 -11.46
CA ARG A 111 4.70 4.63 -11.03
C ARG A 111 4.87 6.02 -10.43
#